data_AF-A0A4U7D8A5-F1
#
_entry.id   AF-A0A4U7D8A5-F1
#
_cell.length_a   1.000
_cell.length_b   1.000
_cell.length_c   1.000
_cell.angle_alpha   90.00
_cell.angle_beta   90.00
_cell.angle_gamma   90.00
#
_symmetry.space_group_name_H-M   'P 1'
#
loop_
_entity.id
_entity.type
_entity.pdbx_description
1 polymer ?
#
loop_
_entity_poly.entity_id
_entity_poly.type
_entity_poly.pdbx_seq_one_letter_code
_entity_poly.pdbx_strand_id
1 'polypeptide(L)'
;GVDGISSSVNWFTVPKYSDNVDAARDALSSFVSAEGQQVWVEEGGFIASNTQVPDDAYEIQVMANLPDLADEVTVVPDLDDALGNPFQQEFWSVLKGLWATPDTPTEDIVGPLDDAHEETLSN
;
A
#
# COMPACT_ATOMS: atom_id res chain seq x y z
N GLY A 1 -0.47 21.01 -0.76
CA GLY A 1 0.41 20.01 -0.15
C GLY A 1 -0.34 19.47 1.03
N VAL A 2 -0.91 18.27 1.00
CA VAL A 2 -0.72 17.12 0.11
C VAL A 2 -2.09 16.70 -0.44
N ASP A 3 -2.29 16.77 -1.76
CA ASP A 3 -3.59 16.45 -2.38
C ASP A 3 -3.77 14.93 -2.60
N GLY A 4 -3.04 14.12 -1.83
CA GLY A 4 -3.05 12.68 -1.97
C GLY A 4 -2.70 11.92 -0.71
N ILE A 5 -3.20 10.68 -0.67
CA ILE A 5 -2.97 9.70 0.39
C ILE A 5 -2.22 8.50 -0.20
N SER A 6 -1.13 8.09 0.45
CA SER A 6 -0.39 6.89 0.07
C SER A 6 -1.21 5.64 0.43
N SER A 7 -1.25 4.66 -0.48
CA SER A 7 -1.90 3.37 -0.25
C SER A 7 -1.07 2.23 -0.82
N SER A 8 -1.06 1.12 -0.09
CA SER A 8 -0.49 -0.16 -0.50
C SER A 8 -1.51 -1.26 -0.23
N VAL A 9 -1.51 -2.29 -1.07
CA VAL A 9 -2.49 -3.39 -1.00
C VAL A 9 -1.80 -4.73 -1.13
N ASN A 10 -2.29 -5.70 -0.35
CA ASN A 10 -1.88 -7.08 -0.49
C ASN A 10 -2.72 -7.77 -1.57
N TRP A 11 -2.06 -8.61 -2.38
CA TRP A 11 -2.69 -9.38 -3.44
C TRP A 11 -2.70 -10.86 -3.11
N PHE A 12 -3.87 -11.50 -3.28
CA PHE A 12 -3.93 -12.94 -3.40
C PHE A 12 -3.62 -13.35 -4.84
N THR A 13 -2.66 -14.26 -5.02
CA THR A 13 -2.27 -14.78 -6.34
C THR A 13 -2.50 -16.28 -6.39
N VAL A 14 -3.25 -16.75 -7.41
CA VAL A 14 -3.43 -18.19 -7.68
C VAL A 14 -2.47 -18.61 -8.80
N PRO A 15 -1.50 -19.51 -8.54
CA PRO A 15 -0.60 -19.99 -9.58
C PRO A 15 -1.36 -20.76 -10.66
N LYS A 16 -1.24 -20.32 -11.92
CA LYS A 16 -1.95 -20.90 -13.07
C LYS A 16 -1.72 -22.41 -13.25
N TYR A 17 -0.55 -22.91 -12.85
CA TYR A 17 -0.13 -24.31 -13.06
C TYR A 17 -0.18 -25.15 -11.77
N SER A 18 -0.93 -24.70 -10.76
CA SER A 18 -1.22 -25.53 -9.59
C SER A 18 -2.21 -26.63 -9.94
N ASP A 19 -2.07 -27.81 -9.33
CA ASP A 19 -3.09 -28.86 -9.41
C ASP A 19 -4.38 -28.50 -8.63
N ASN A 20 -4.35 -27.42 -7.85
CA ASN A 20 -5.44 -27.02 -6.94
C ASN A 20 -6.05 -25.65 -7.28
N VAL A 21 -6.01 -25.22 -8.55
CA VAL A 21 -6.49 -23.88 -8.97
C VAL A 21 -7.94 -23.64 -8.57
N ASP A 22 -8.83 -24.61 -8.78
CA ASP A 22 -10.26 -24.42 -8.51
C ASP A 22 -10.53 -24.30 -7.00
N ALA A 23 -9.95 -25.19 -6.19
CA ALA A 23 -10.04 -25.09 -4.73
C ALA A 23 -9.46 -23.78 -4.18
N ALA A 24 -8.35 -23.30 -4.75
CA ALA A 24 -7.78 -22.01 -4.37
C ALA A 24 -8.72 -20.84 -4.71
N ARG A 25 -9.34 -20.85 -5.90
CA ARG A 25 -10.33 -19.84 -6.30
C ARG A 25 -11.56 -19.84 -5.40
N ASP A 26 -12.07 -21.03 -5.05
CA ASP A 26 -13.22 -21.17 -4.17
C ASP A 26 -12.90 -20.59 -2.77
N ALA A 27 -11.72 -20.91 -2.22
CA ALA A 27 -11.27 -20.34 -0.96
C ALA A 27 -11.12 -18.80 -1.03
N LEU A 28 -10.45 -18.29 -2.08
CA LEU A 28 -10.29 -16.85 -2.25
C LEU A 28 -11.64 -16.14 -2.42
N SER A 29 -12.62 -16.75 -3.07
CA SER A 29 -13.97 -16.18 -3.21
C SER A 29 -14.63 -15.94 -1.85
N SER A 30 -14.35 -16.81 -0.88
CA SER A 30 -14.80 -16.63 0.50
C SER A 30 -14.04 -15.51 1.18
N PHE A 31 -12.71 -15.44 1.03
CA PHE A 31 -11.87 -14.41 1.67
C PHE A 31 -12.15 -13.00 1.15
N VAL A 32 -12.50 -12.84 -0.14
CA VAL A 32 -12.82 -11.53 -0.72
C VAL A 32 -14.31 -11.18 -0.66
N SER A 33 -15.15 -12.08 -0.11
CA SER A 33 -16.56 -11.80 0.13
C SER A 33 -16.75 -10.75 1.23
N ALA A 34 -17.93 -10.12 1.28
CA ALA A 34 -18.25 -9.17 2.34
C ALA A 34 -18.19 -9.82 3.72
N GLU A 35 -18.77 -11.02 3.86
CA GLU A 35 -18.74 -11.79 5.12
C GLU A 35 -17.31 -12.15 5.53
N GLY A 36 -16.49 -12.61 4.58
CA GLY A 36 -15.09 -12.96 4.86
C GLY A 36 -14.25 -11.75 5.27
N GLN A 37 -14.43 -10.60 4.61
CA GLN A 37 -13.70 -9.38 4.96
C GLN A 37 -14.26 -8.69 6.20
N GLN A 38 -15.55 -8.87 6.53
CA GLN A 38 -16.12 -8.39 7.79
C GLN A 38 -15.39 -9.02 8.99
N VAL A 39 -15.17 -10.33 8.97
CA VAL A 39 -14.37 -11.01 10.01
C VAL A 39 -12.96 -10.41 10.12
N TRP A 40 -12.32 -10.10 8.99
CA TRP A 40 -10.99 -9.48 9.00
C TRP A 40 -11.02 -8.10 9.67
N VAL A 41 -12.00 -7.26 9.33
CA VAL A 41 -12.14 -5.91 9.88
C VAL A 41 -12.46 -5.95 11.38
N GLU A 42 -13.38 -6.83 11.81
CA GLU A 42 -13.77 -7.00 13.21
C GLU A 42 -12.59 -7.44 14.11
N GLU A 43 -11.65 -8.21 13.55
CA GLU A 43 -10.44 -8.67 14.27
C GLU A 43 -9.28 -7.65 14.22
N GLY A 44 -9.56 -6.38 13.92
CA GLY A 44 -8.57 -5.31 13.86
C GLY A 44 -7.82 -5.21 12.53
N GLY A 45 -8.41 -5.74 11.45
CA GLY A 45 -7.92 -5.59 10.09
C GLY A 45 -7.90 -4.15 9.57
N PHE A 46 -7.19 -3.94 8.47
CA PHE A 46 -7.20 -2.67 7.75
C PHE A 46 -8.48 -2.52 6.89
N ILE A 47 -8.52 -1.52 6.02
CA ILE A 47 -9.64 -1.23 5.12
C ILE A 47 -9.93 -2.45 4.23
N ALA A 48 -11.15 -2.99 4.32
CA ALA A 48 -11.68 -4.00 3.42
C ALA A 48 -11.73 -3.47 1.97
N SER A 49 -11.32 -4.29 1.01
CA SER A 49 -11.43 -3.95 -0.42
C SER A 49 -12.84 -4.19 -0.98
N ASN A 50 -13.66 -4.96 -0.28
CA ASN A 50 -15.06 -5.20 -0.62
C ASN A 50 -15.93 -4.08 -0.02
N THR A 51 -16.53 -3.27 -0.88
CA THR A 51 -17.36 -2.10 -0.50
C THR A 51 -18.71 -2.45 0.15
N GLN A 52 -19.01 -3.74 0.31
CA GLN A 52 -20.23 -4.21 1.00
C GLN A 52 -19.98 -4.58 2.48
N VAL A 53 -18.76 -4.45 2.98
CA VAL A 53 -18.48 -4.55 4.43
C VAL A 53 -19.10 -3.33 5.12
N PRO A 54 -19.90 -3.51 6.17
CA PRO A 54 -20.58 -2.38 6.81
C PRO A 54 -19.64 -1.58 7.70
N ASP A 55 -19.84 -0.27 7.77
CA ASP A 55 -18.98 0.66 8.54
C ASP A 55 -18.96 0.33 10.05
N ASP A 56 -20.03 -0.26 10.57
CA ASP A 56 -20.13 -0.64 11.99
C ASP A 56 -19.34 -1.91 12.35
N ALA A 57 -18.76 -2.61 11.36
CA ALA A 57 -17.81 -3.70 11.59
C ALA A 57 -16.44 -3.18 12.07
N TYR A 58 -16.08 -1.93 11.77
CA TYR A 58 -14.79 -1.36 12.13
C TYR A 58 -14.77 -0.91 13.60
N GLU A 59 -13.91 -1.52 14.41
CA GLU A 59 -13.73 -1.10 15.81
C GLU A 59 -13.14 0.33 15.92
N ILE A 60 -12.29 0.70 14.96
CA ILE A 60 -11.60 1.99 14.91
C ILE A 60 -12.35 2.91 13.95
N GLN A 61 -13.01 3.95 14.47
CA GLN A 61 -13.80 4.89 13.67
C GLN A 61 -13.03 5.55 12.52
N VAL A 62 -11.73 5.81 12.67
CA VAL A 62 -10.95 6.37 11.56
C VAL A 62 -10.88 5.39 10.39
N MET A 63 -10.86 4.08 10.61
CA MET A 63 -10.85 3.08 9.55
C MET A 63 -12.17 3.05 8.76
N ALA A 64 -13.30 3.21 9.44
CA ALA A 64 -14.62 3.32 8.80
C ALA A 64 -14.72 4.57 7.89
N ASN A 65 -14.10 5.68 8.30
CA ASN A 65 -14.18 6.95 7.57
C ASN A 65 -13.11 7.10 6.47
N LEU A 66 -12.08 6.25 6.46
CA LEU A 66 -10.97 6.36 5.51
C LEU A 66 -11.40 6.25 4.03
N PRO A 67 -12.36 5.38 3.64
CA PRO A 67 -12.87 5.36 2.26
C PRO A 67 -13.46 6.71 1.82
N ASP A 68 -14.31 7.33 2.65
CA ASP A 68 -14.88 8.64 2.35
C ASP A 68 -13.81 9.73 2.26
N LEU A 69 -12.81 9.69 3.15
CA LEU A 69 -11.67 10.63 3.10
C LEU A 69 -10.79 10.41 1.86
N ALA A 70 -10.63 9.15 1.43
CA ALA A 70 -9.87 8.81 0.24
C ALA A 70 -10.56 9.30 -1.03
N ASP A 71 -11.89 9.37 -1.06
CA ASP A 71 -12.66 9.93 -2.18
C ASP A 71 -12.48 11.45 -2.34
N GLU A 72 -12.02 12.15 -1.30
CA GLU A 72 -11.74 13.60 -1.35
C GLU A 72 -10.35 13.94 -1.90
N VAL A 73 -9.46 12.96 -2.07
CA VAL A 73 -8.06 13.15 -2.44
C VAL A 73 -7.60 12.17 -3.53
N THR A 74 -6.39 12.36 -4.07
CA THR A 74 -5.81 11.38 -4.98
C THR A 74 -5.16 10.25 -4.19
N VAL A 75 -5.64 9.02 -4.33
CA VAL A 75 -4.94 7.85 -3.82
C VAL A 75 -3.72 7.58 -4.71
N VAL A 76 -2.52 7.61 -4.12
CA VAL A 76 -1.25 7.36 -4.82
C VAL A 76 -0.60 6.08 -4.29
N PRO A 77 0.15 5.34 -5.13
CA PRO A 77 0.91 4.19 -4.67
C PRO A 77 1.91 4.58 -3.59
N ASP A 78 2.13 3.69 -2.64
CA ASP A 78 3.20 3.85 -1.67
C ASP A 78 4.57 3.79 -2.35
N LEU A 79 5.37 4.82 -2.13
CA LEU A 79 6.52 5.12 -2.97
C LEU A 79 7.63 4.08 -2.82
N ASP A 80 7.84 3.58 -1.60
CA ASP A 80 8.87 2.60 -1.29
C ASP A 80 8.40 1.15 -1.54
N ASP A 81 7.10 0.90 -1.65
CA ASP A 81 6.54 -0.39 -2.11
C ASP A 81 6.43 -0.47 -3.65
N ALA A 82 6.30 0.66 -4.34
CA ALA A 82 6.15 0.70 -5.80
C ALA A 82 7.44 0.41 -6.56
N LEU A 83 8.58 0.80 -5.99
CA LEU A 83 9.91 0.63 -6.57
C LEU A 83 10.85 -0.02 -5.56
N GLY A 84 11.29 -1.23 -5.89
CA GLY A 84 12.24 -1.97 -5.06
C GLY A 84 13.65 -1.39 -5.08
N ASN A 85 14.63 -2.20 -4.67
CA ASN A 85 16.03 -1.80 -4.71
C ASN A 85 16.54 -1.64 -6.15
N PRO A 86 17.48 -0.71 -6.38
CA PRO A 86 18.18 0.15 -5.39
C PRO A 86 17.42 1.39 -4.89
N PHE A 87 16.36 1.83 -5.57
CA PHE A 87 15.65 3.07 -5.21
C PHE A 87 15.13 3.09 -3.77
N GLN A 88 14.45 2.02 -3.34
CA GLN A 88 13.91 1.91 -1.98
C GLN A 88 14.97 2.18 -0.90
N GLN A 89 16.15 1.57 -1.06
CA GLN A 89 17.24 1.73 -0.12
C GLN A 89 17.76 3.17 -0.06
N GLU A 90 17.92 3.82 -1.23
CA GLU A 90 18.42 5.19 -1.31
C GLU A 90 17.41 6.19 -0.76
N PHE A 91 16.12 6.03 -1.09
CA PHE A 91 15.02 6.83 -0.54
C PHE A 91 15.04 6.88 0.99
N TRP A 92 15.09 5.72 1.64
CA TRP A 92 15.17 5.67 3.09
C TRP A 92 16.49 6.24 3.64
N SER A 93 17.61 6.08 2.93
CA SER A 93 18.91 6.64 3.30
C SER A 93 18.88 8.17 3.35
N VAL A 94 18.47 8.81 2.26
CA VAL A 94 18.43 10.28 2.16
C VAL A 94 17.37 10.89 3.07
N LEU A 95 16.22 10.23 3.25
CA LEU A 95 15.15 10.71 4.14
C LEU A 95 15.63 10.72 5.61
N LYS A 96 16.32 9.65 6.04
CA LYS A 96 16.96 9.62 7.38
C LYS A 96 18.05 10.68 7.50
N GLY A 97 18.82 10.90 6.44
CA GLY A 97 19.84 11.96 6.38
C GLY A 97 19.24 13.35 6.57
N LEU A 98 18.12 13.65 5.90
CA LEU A 98 17.39 14.90 6.04
C LEU A 98 16.87 15.10 7.47
N TRP A 99 16.36 14.08 8.13
CA TRP A 99 15.93 14.21 9.54
C TRP A 99 17.09 14.45 10.50
N ALA A 100 18.26 13.87 10.23
CA ALA A 100 19.47 14.10 11.02
C ALA A 100 20.08 15.48 10.78
N THR A 101 20.01 15.97 9.54
CA THR A 101 20.58 17.25 9.09
C THR A 101 19.54 17.98 8.23
N PRO A 102 18.56 18.67 8.84
CA PRO A 102 17.42 19.25 8.12
C PRO A 102 17.79 20.39 7.16
N ASP A 103 18.98 20.97 7.33
CA ASP A 103 19.51 22.03 6.45
C ASP A 103 20.22 21.48 5.20
N THR A 104 20.18 20.17 4.97
CA THR A 104 20.74 19.55 3.75
C THR A 104 20.06 20.16 2.52
N PRO A 105 20.82 20.71 1.55
CA PRO A 105 20.25 21.22 0.30
C PRO A 105 19.41 20.14 -0.40
N THR A 106 18.22 20.51 -0.88
CA THR A 106 17.34 19.54 -1.56
C THR A 106 17.96 18.97 -2.82
N GLU A 107 18.84 19.72 -3.49
CA GLU A 107 19.61 19.25 -4.64
C GLU A 107 20.53 18.06 -4.32
N ASP A 108 21.12 18.04 -3.13
CA ASP A 108 21.96 16.95 -2.64
C ASP A 108 21.14 15.70 -2.27
N ILE A 109 19.81 15.82 -2.22
CA ILE A 109 18.87 14.74 -1.95
C ILE A 109 18.26 14.21 -3.26
N VAL A 110 17.84 15.11 -4.15
CA VAL A 110 17.13 14.72 -5.38
C VAL A 110 18.02 14.05 -6.41
N GLY A 111 19.30 14.43 -6.51
CA GLY A 111 20.23 13.84 -7.46
C GLY A 111 20.45 12.33 -7.23
N PRO A 112 20.86 11.90 -6.02
CA PRO A 112 21.02 10.48 -5.71
C PRO A 112 19.73 9.66 -5.90
N LEU A 113 18.56 10.25 -5.64
CA LEU A 113 17.28 9.57 -5.86
C LEU A 113 16.96 9.36 -7.33
N ASP A 114 17.29 10.33 -8.18
CA ASP A 114 17.09 10.22 -9.64
C ASP A 114 17.99 9.12 -10.22
N ASP A 115 19.27 9.10 -9.83
CA ASP A 115 20.22 8.05 -10.21
C ASP A 115 19.72 6.65 -9.80
N ALA A 116 19.26 6.50 -8.54
CA ALA A 116 18.75 5.24 -8.04
C ALA A 116 17.43 4.82 -8.71
N HIS A 117 16.60 5.79 -9.10
CA HIS A 117 15.37 5.55 -9.85
C HIS A 117 15.67 5.02 -11.26
N GLU A 118 16.55 5.68 -12.00
CA GLU A 118 16.97 5.23 -13.33
C GLU A 118 17.60 3.83 -13.30
N GLU A 119 18.44 3.55 -12.28
CA GLU A 119 19.03 2.22 -12.10
C GLU A 119 17.98 1.15 -11.82
N THR A 120 16.99 1.46 -10.98
CA THR A 120 15.90 0.52 -10.63
C THR A 120 15.07 0.15 -11.86
N LEU A 121 14.77 1.11 -12.73
CA LEU A 121 13.98 0.88 -13.94
C LEU A 121 14.76 0.18 -15.06
N SER A 122 16.09 0.16 -14.98
CA SER A 122 16.95 -0.43 -16.00
C SER A 122 17.30 -1.90 -15.77
N ASN A 123 16.94 -2.47 -14.61
CA ASN A 123 17.16 -3.87 -14.22
C ASN A 123 15.95 -4.76 -14.49
#